data_AF-A0A4Q3TCX4-F1
#
_entry.id   AF-A0A4Q3TCX4-F1
#
_cell.length_a   1.000
_cell.length_b   1.000
_cell.length_c   1.000
_cell.angle_alpha   90.00
_cell.angle_beta   90.00
_cell.angle_gamma   90.00
#
_symmetry.space_group_name_H-M   'P 1'
#
loop_
_entity.id
_entity.type
_entity.pdbx_description
1 polymer ?
#
loop_
_entity_poly.entity_id
_entity_poly.type
_entity_poly.pdbx_seq_one_letter_code
_entity_poly.pdbx_strand_id
1 'polypeptide(L)'
;ITERMLSRLRHGLELDGRSLKPARVTQVEPQRLRFLLTEGRKRQIRRMCDLVGLDVVDLLRIRIGPLRLGQLQEGRWRGLTNAERTGLLAGRR
;
A
#
# COMPACT_ATOMS: atom_id res chain seq x y z
N ILE A 1 -11.63 -0.63 14.06
CA ILE A 1 -11.56 0.23 12.86
C ILE A 1 -12.97 0.52 12.40
N THR A 2 -13.36 1.79 12.25
CA THR A 2 -14.74 2.17 11.89
C THR A 2 -14.86 2.56 10.42
N GLU A 3 -16.08 2.54 9.86
CA GLU A 3 -16.30 2.94 8.46
C GLU A 3 -15.92 4.41 8.22
N ARG A 4 -16.11 5.29 9.20
CA ARG A 4 -15.65 6.69 9.13
C ARG A 4 -14.13 6.78 8.94
N MET A 5 -13.36 5.96 9.64
CA MET A 5 -11.90 5.91 9.48
C MET A 5 -11.52 5.38 8.09
N LEU A 6 -12.16 4.30 7.65
CA LEU A 6 -11.93 3.72 6.32
C LEU A 6 -12.25 4.72 5.20
N SER A 7 -13.35 5.46 5.32
CA SER A 7 -13.74 6.51 4.38
C SER A 7 -12.66 7.60 4.26
N ARG A 8 -12.16 8.10 5.40
CA ARG A 8 -11.04 9.07 5.42
C ARG A 8 -9.76 8.50 4.81
N LEU A 9 -9.42 7.24 5.08
CA LEU A 9 -8.24 6.62 4.48
C LEU A 9 -8.35 6.48 2.95
N ARG A 10 -9.56 6.37 2.41
CA ARG A 10 -9.82 6.27 0.96
C ARG A 10 -9.76 7.63 0.27
N HIS A 11 -10.22 8.69 0.93
CA HIS A 11 -10.40 10.03 0.35
C HIS A 11 -10.11 11.17 1.34
N GLY A 12 -9.61 12.29 0.82
CA GLY A 12 -9.60 13.56 1.57
C GLY A 12 -8.51 13.70 2.62
N LEU A 13 -7.42 12.92 2.52
CA LEU A 13 -6.22 13.14 3.32
C LEU A 13 -5.20 13.99 2.57
N GLU A 14 -4.48 14.79 3.35
CA GLU A 14 -3.40 15.66 2.88
C GLU A 14 -2.12 15.33 3.65
N LEU A 15 -0.99 15.32 2.94
CA LEU A 15 0.33 15.24 3.57
C LEU A 15 1.23 16.32 2.97
N ASP A 16 1.91 17.07 3.85
CA ASP A 16 2.88 18.10 3.49
C ASP A 16 2.31 19.18 2.54
N GLY A 17 1.11 19.69 2.82
CA GLY A 17 0.47 20.75 2.01
C GLY A 17 -0.11 20.24 0.68
N ARG A 18 -0.18 18.92 0.48
CA ARG A 18 -0.56 18.31 -0.81
C ARG A 18 -1.53 17.17 -0.62
N SER A 19 -2.69 17.27 -1.27
CA SER A 19 -3.71 16.23 -1.28
C SER A 19 -3.14 14.89 -1.78
N LEU A 20 -3.52 13.81 -1.13
CA LEU A 20 -3.18 12.46 -1.55
C LEU A 20 -4.09 12.00 -2.69
N LYS A 21 -3.56 11.14 -3.55
CA LYS A 21 -4.41 10.44 -4.52
C LYS A 21 -5.36 9.49 -3.79
N PRO A 22 -6.56 9.22 -4.33
CA PRO A 22 -7.47 8.24 -3.74
C PRO A 22 -6.78 6.88 -3.55
N ALA A 23 -6.95 6.31 -2.36
CA ALA A 23 -6.42 5.01 -2.00
C ALA A 23 -7.56 3.99 -1.93
N ARG A 24 -7.33 2.76 -2.39
CA ARG A 24 -8.27 1.67 -2.10
C ARG A 24 -7.84 1.01 -0.80
N VAL A 25 -8.71 1.08 0.21
CA VAL A 25 -8.45 0.53 1.54
C VAL A 25 -9.56 -0.44 1.90
N THR A 26 -9.17 -1.68 2.17
CA THR A 26 -10.07 -2.77 2.57
C THR A 26 -9.61 -3.32 3.91
N GLN A 27 -10.53 -3.47 4.86
CA GLN A 27 -10.28 -4.21 6.08
C GLN A 27 -10.37 -5.70 5.78
N VAL A 28 -9.28 -6.44 6.01
CA VAL A 28 -9.23 -7.89 5.75
C VAL A 28 -9.40 -8.70 7.03
N GLU A 29 -9.04 -8.12 8.17
CA GLU A 29 -9.25 -8.66 9.53
C GLU A 29 -9.52 -7.48 10.48
N PRO A 30 -10.01 -7.69 11.72
CA PRO A 30 -10.32 -6.61 12.66
C PRO A 30 -9.22 -5.56 12.84
N GLN A 31 -7.94 -5.98 12.79
CA GLN A 31 -6.76 -5.12 12.96
C GLN A 31 -5.83 -5.12 11.74
N ARG A 32 -6.28 -5.62 10.58
CA ARG A 32 -5.47 -5.73 9.37
C ARG A 32 -6.13 -5.00 8.21
N LEU A 33 -5.41 -4.03 7.67
CA LEU A 33 -5.83 -3.24 6.51
C LEU A 33 -4.97 -3.57 5.29
N ARG A 34 -5.62 -3.65 4.13
CA ARG A 34 -4.96 -3.77 2.84
C ARG A 34 -5.08 -2.46 2.08
N PHE A 35 -3.93 -1.90 1.73
CA PHE A 35 -3.81 -0.68 0.95
C PHE A 35 -3.41 -0.99 -0.48
N LEU A 36 -4.05 -0.33 -1.44
CA LEU A 36 -3.62 -0.25 -2.82
C LEU A 36 -3.45 1.22 -3.18
N LEU A 37 -2.20 1.58 -3.47
CA LEU A 37 -1.74 2.94 -3.76
C LEU A 37 -1.08 2.98 -5.14
N THR A 38 -1.20 4.12 -5.80
CA THR A 38 -0.54 4.42 -7.09
C THR A 38 0.53 5.53 -6.95
N GLU A 39 0.78 5.97 -5.72
CA GLU A 39 1.88 6.86 -5.34
C GLU A 39 2.61 6.30 -4.11
N GLY A 40 3.78 6.86 -3.79
CA GLY A 40 4.60 6.39 -2.67
C GLY A 40 5.35 7.53 -1.99
N ARG A 41 4.65 8.35 -1.20
CA ARG A 41 5.27 9.43 -0.40
C ARG A 41 5.97 8.88 0.84
N LYS A 42 6.86 9.69 1.43
CA LYS A 42 7.63 9.32 2.63
C LYS A 42 6.70 8.87 3.76
N ARG A 43 6.81 7.60 4.15
CA ARG A 43 6.02 6.97 5.23
C ARG A 43 4.49 7.13 5.04
N GLN A 44 4.01 7.24 3.80
CA GLN A 44 2.61 7.61 3.50
C GLN A 44 1.57 6.80 4.28
N ILE A 45 1.63 5.45 4.26
CA ILE A 45 0.66 4.60 4.97
C ILE A 45 0.68 4.86 6.47
N ARG A 46 1.86 4.96 7.08
CA ARG A 46 1.99 5.23 8.52
C ARG A 46 1.34 6.58 8.85
N ARG A 47 1.72 7.64 8.13
CA ARG A 47 1.17 8.99 8.34
C ARG A 47 -0.35 9.06 8.08
N MET A 48 -0.87 8.33 7.09
CA MET A 48 -2.30 8.25 6.83
C MET A 48 -3.04 7.60 8.01
N CYS A 49 -2.51 6.51 8.55
CA CYS A 49 -3.07 5.85 9.73
C CYS A 49 -3.00 6.76 10.96
N ASP A 50 -1.89 7.46 11.19
CA ASP A 50 -1.73 8.40 12.31
C ASP A 50 -2.83 9.49 12.27
N LEU A 51 -3.14 10.04 11.09
CA LEU A 51 -4.18 11.07 10.90
C LEU A 51 -5.62 10.62 11.18
N VAL A 52 -5.86 9.31 11.22
CA VAL A 52 -7.15 8.72 11.60
C VAL A 52 -7.11 8.07 12.98
N GLY A 53 -6.01 8.23 13.74
CA GLY A 53 -5.85 7.70 15.09
C GLY A 53 -5.55 6.19 15.12
N LEU A 54 -4.82 5.68 14.13
CA LEU A 54 -4.35 4.29 14.09
C LEU A 54 -2.83 4.24 14.13
N ASP A 55 -2.28 3.41 15.00
CA ASP A 55 -0.85 3.13 15.04
C ASP A 55 -0.49 1.91 14.18
N VAL A 56 0.50 2.06 13.31
CA VAL A 56 0.96 0.97 12.44
C VAL A 56 2.09 0.19 13.13
N VAL A 57 1.75 -0.97 13.67
CA VAL A 57 2.73 -1.89 14.30
C VAL A 57 3.55 -2.68 13.28
N ASP A 58 2.92 -3.09 12.17
CA ASP A 58 3.56 -3.85 11.10
C ASP A 58 3.12 -3.35 9.72
N LEU A 59 4.03 -3.39 8.75
CA LEU A 59 3.77 -2.94 7.39
C LEU A 59 4.54 -3.81 6.39
N LEU A 60 3.82 -4.71 5.73
CA LEU A 60 4.36 -5.60 4.71
C LEU A 60 3.87 -5.24 3.30
N ARG A 61 4.81 -5.04 2.37
CA ARG A 61 4.48 -4.87 0.94
C ARG A 61 4.47 -6.21 0.22
N ILE A 62 3.27 -6.73 -0.03
CA ILE A 62 3.07 -8.04 -0.66
C ILE A 62 3.04 -8.02 -2.20
N ARG A 63 2.92 -6.85 -2.83
CA ARG A 63 2.76 -6.70 -4.29
C ARG A 63 3.30 -5.37 -4.81
N ILE A 64 3.93 -5.38 -5.99
CA ILE A 64 4.33 -4.19 -6.77
C ILE A 64 3.93 -4.42 -8.22
N GLY A 65 2.91 -3.70 -8.72
CA GLY A 65 2.41 -3.90 -10.08
C GLY A 65 2.04 -5.38 -10.34
N PRO A 66 2.67 -6.07 -11.30
CA PRO A 66 2.45 -7.50 -11.53
C PRO A 66 3.20 -8.42 -10.55
N LEU A 67 4.24 -7.92 -9.87
CA LEU A 67 5.07 -8.72 -8.97
C LEU A 67 4.36 -9.02 -7.65
N ARG A 68 4.35 -10.28 -7.24
CA ARG A 68 3.85 -10.73 -5.95
C ARG A 68 5.00 -11.28 -5.10
N LEU A 69 4.95 -11.04 -3.79
CA LEU A 69 5.92 -11.59 -2.84
C LEU A 69 5.87 -13.13 -2.82
N GLY A 70 4.67 -13.72 -2.87
CA GLY A 70 4.48 -15.16 -2.95
C GLY A 70 5.06 -15.88 -1.73
N GLN A 71 5.91 -16.87 -1.98
CA GLN A 71 6.56 -17.70 -0.96
C GLN A 71 8.00 -17.25 -0.65
N LEU A 72 8.42 -16.06 -1.11
CA LEU A 72 9.76 -15.56 -0.86
C LEU A 72 9.94 -15.25 0.64
N GLN A 73 10.92 -15.92 1.26
CA GLN A 73 11.24 -15.71 2.67
C GLN A 73 11.89 -14.33 2.91
N GLU A 74 11.75 -13.85 4.14
CA GLU A 74 12.39 -12.60 4.57
C GLU A 74 13.92 -12.66 4.40
N GLY A 75 14.50 -11.54 3.97
CA GLY A 75 15.93 -11.42 3.68
C GLY A 75 16.41 -12.14 2.40
N ARG A 76 15.54 -12.88 1.71
CA ARG A 76 15.88 -13.56 0.45
C ARG A 76 15.51 -12.72 -0.77
N TRP A 77 16.18 -13.02 -1.88
CA TRP A 77 15.88 -12.46 -3.20
C TRP A 77 15.90 -13.57 -4.26
N ARG A 78 15.29 -13.28 -5.41
CA ARG A 78 15.33 -14.13 -6.59
C ARG A 78 15.34 -13.28 -7.86
N GLY A 79 15.77 -13.88 -8.96
CA GLY A 79 15.60 -13.28 -10.29
C GLY A 79 14.12 -13.14 -10.65
N LEU A 80 13.82 -12.11 -11.46
CA LEU A 80 12.52 -11.97 -12.09
C LEU A 80 12.40 -12.96 -13.26
N THR A 81 11.23 -13.54 -13.43
CA THR A 81 10.90 -14.29 -14.66
C THR A 81 10.75 -13.33 -15.84
N ASN A 82 10.84 -13.87 -17.07
CA ASN A 82 10.62 -13.07 -18.28
C ASN A 82 9.22 -12.43 -18.31
N ALA A 83 8.19 -13.15 -17.89
CA ALA A 83 6.82 -12.63 -17.81
C ALA A 83 6.69 -11.46 -16.80
N GLU A 84 7.32 -11.60 -15.63
CA GLU A 84 7.36 -10.54 -14.61
C GLU A 84 8.10 -9.29 -15.09
N ARG A 85 9.25 -9.47 -15.77
CA ARG A 85 10.01 -8.38 -16.39
C ARG A 85 9.16 -7.65 -17.44
N THR A 86 8.55 -8.39 -18.36
CA THR A 86 7.69 -7.81 -19.41
C THR A 86 6.51 -7.07 -18.80
N GLY A 87 5.84 -7.64 -17.79
CA GLY A 87 4.72 -7.00 -17.11
C GLY A 87 5.08 -5.68 -16.42
N LEU A 88 6.29 -5.58 -15.85
CA LEU A 88 6.77 -4.34 -15.24
C LEU A 88 7.04 -3.25 -16.30
N LEU A 89 7.61 -3.64 -17.44
CA LEU A 89 7.91 -2.72 -18.53
C LEU A 89 6.64 -2.24 -19.24
N ALA A 90 5.64 -3.10 -19.41
CA ALA A 90 4.36 -2.75 -20.03
C ALA A 90 3.54 -1.75 -19.19
N GLY A 91 3.74 -1.73 -17.87
CA GLY A 91 3.06 -0.82 -16.93
C GLY A 91 3.61 0.61 -16.89
N ARG A 92 4.65 0.93 -17.68
CA ARG A 92 5.09 2.32 -17.92
C ARG A 92 4.19 2.98 -18.97
N ARG A 93 3.01 3.42 -18.58
CA ARG A 93 2.20 4.40 -19.33
C ARG A 93 1.62 5.43 -18.37
#